data_AF-A0A7C4FN56-F1
#
_entry.id   AF-A0A7C4FN56-F1
#
_cell.length_a   1.000
_cell.length_b   1.000
_cell.length_c   1.000
_cell.angle_alpha   90.00
_cell.angle_beta   90.00
_cell.angle_gamma   90.00
#
_symmetry.space_group_name_H-M   'P 1'
#
loop_
_entity.id
_entity.type
_entity.pdbx_description
1 polymer ?
#
loop_
_entity_poly.entity_id
_entity_poly.type
_entity_poly.pdbx_seq_one_letter_code
_entity_poly.pdbx_strand_id
1 'polypeptide(L)'
;MDEKFFEDEVFIGKLIKLGLTEFYEGLKASLSSEEIRIVKKNLDKYTNLSNEELGLLFKETFKKHITMKEFLSEIDIYLAVIKIASSLLELPEDLVKNINNCLFGQLKVPLA
;
A
#
# COMPACT_ATOMS: atom_id res chain seq x y z
N MET A 1 -15.07 5.19 -16.63
CA MET A 1 -14.54 5.65 -15.33
C MET A 1 -13.70 6.86 -15.67
N ASP A 2 -14.15 8.06 -15.28
CA ASP A 2 -13.56 9.32 -15.77
C ASP A 2 -12.17 9.56 -15.17
N GLU A 3 -11.22 10.00 -15.99
CA GLU A 3 -9.83 10.35 -15.59
C GLU A 3 -9.78 11.36 -14.43
N LYS A 4 -10.84 12.17 -14.24
CA LYS A 4 -11.02 13.10 -13.12
C LYS A 4 -10.94 12.43 -11.74
N PHE A 5 -11.25 11.14 -11.63
CA PHE A 5 -11.30 10.43 -10.36
C PHE A 5 -9.91 10.18 -9.74
N PHE A 6 -8.86 10.15 -10.56
CA PHE A 6 -7.47 9.95 -10.12
C PHE A 6 -6.68 11.27 -9.94
N GLU A 7 -7.36 12.41 -10.09
CA GLU A 7 -6.79 13.70 -9.74
C GLU A 7 -7.08 14.08 -8.30
N ASP A 8 -8.10 13.48 -7.67
CA ASP A 8 -8.49 13.77 -6.29
C ASP A 8 -7.52 13.13 -5.28
N GLU A 9 -6.65 13.97 -4.72
CA GLU A 9 -5.71 13.59 -3.66
C GLU A 9 -6.44 12.99 -2.45
N VAL A 10 -7.60 13.53 -2.09
CA VAL A 10 -8.37 13.03 -0.93
C VAL A 10 -8.82 11.60 -1.18
N PHE A 11 -9.23 11.27 -2.40
CA PHE A 11 -9.63 9.91 -2.78
C PHE A 11 -8.43 8.95 -2.73
N ILE A 12 -7.30 9.32 -3.35
CA ILE A 12 -6.08 8.50 -3.34
C ILE A 12 -5.60 8.25 -1.90
N GLY A 13 -5.59 9.28 -1.06
CA GLY A 13 -5.19 9.13 0.35
C GLY A 13 -6.13 8.23 1.13
N LYS A 14 -7.45 8.28 0.89
CA LYS A 14 -8.39 7.33 1.50
C LYS A 14 -8.07 5.88 1.14
N LEU A 15 -7.80 5.61 -0.14
CA LEU A 15 -7.46 4.26 -0.61
C LEU A 15 -6.16 3.75 0.03
N ILE A 16 -5.13 4.59 0.08
CA ILE A 16 -3.84 4.21 0.67
C ILE A 16 -3.99 3.95 2.17
N LYS A 17 -4.70 4.82 2.90
CA LYS A 17 -4.95 4.65 4.34
C LYS A 17 -5.73 3.36 4.63
N LEU A 18 -6.74 3.06 3.81
CA LEU A 18 -7.51 1.82 3.92
C LEU A 18 -6.60 0.61 3.74
N GLY A 19 -5.85 0.52 2.64
CA GLY A 19 -5.05 -0.67 2.40
C GLY A 19 -3.83 -0.78 3.31
N LEU A 20 -3.25 0.31 3.80
CA LEU A 20 -2.26 0.26 4.89
C LEU A 20 -2.84 -0.43 6.14
N THR A 21 -4.07 -0.07 6.51
CA THR A 21 -4.76 -0.62 7.67
C THR A 21 -5.13 -2.09 7.47
N GLU A 22 -5.75 -2.42 6.34
CA GLU A 22 -6.17 -3.79 6.01
C GLU A 22 -4.96 -4.73 5.87
N PHE A 23 -3.89 -4.25 5.25
CA PHE A 23 -2.67 -5.04 5.08
C PHE A 23 -1.99 -5.32 6.42
N TYR A 24 -1.89 -4.31 7.30
CA TYR A 24 -1.40 -4.53 8.67
C TYR A 24 -2.28 -5.52 9.45
N GLU A 25 -3.60 -5.34 9.41
CA GLU A 25 -4.55 -6.20 10.13
C GLU A 25 -4.49 -7.66 9.65
N GLY A 26 -4.26 -7.88 8.35
CA GLY A 26 -4.07 -9.21 7.78
C GLY A 26 -2.73 -9.86 8.17
N LEU A 27 -1.67 -9.07 8.37
CA LEU A 27 -0.32 -9.57 8.63
C LEU A 27 0.03 -9.66 10.12
N LYS A 28 -0.63 -8.89 10.99
CA LYS A 28 -0.25 -8.78 12.41
C LYS A 28 -0.22 -10.11 13.17
N ALA A 29 -1.02 -11.10 12.75
CA ALA A 29 -1.05 -12.42 13.38
C ALA A 29 0.21 -13.25 13.10
N SER A 30 0.97 -12.89 12.05
CA SER A 30 2.22 -13.54 11.64
C SER A 30 3.46 -12.83 12.15
N LEU A 31 3.30 -11.75 12.93
CA LEU A 31 4.39 -10.94 13.45
C LEU A 31 4.62 -11.22 14.94
N SER A 32 5.89 -11.19 15.36
CA SER A 32 6.25 -11.14 16.78
C SER A 32 5.89 -9.79 17.40
N SER A 33 5.85 -9.70 18.73
CA SER A 33 5.52 -8.46 19.44
C SER A 33 6.43 -7.27 19.09
N GLU A 34 7.72 -7.51 18.82
CA GLU A 34 8.65 -6.44 18.42
C GLU A 34 8.40 -6.00 16.98
N GLU A 35 8.14 -6.93 16.06
CA GLU A 35 7.82 -6.60 14.67
C GLU A 35 6.48 -5.84 14.59
N ILE A 36 5.47 -6.25 15.37
CA ILE A 36 4.21 -5.50 15.50
C ILE A 36 4.48 -4.06 15.93
N ARG A 37 5.37 -3.85 16.91
CA ARG A 37 5.72 -2.50 17.40
C ARG A 37 6.34 -1.64 16.30
N ILE A 38 7.26 -2.20 15.52
CA ILE A 38 7.93 -1.52 14.40
C ILE A 38 6.93 -1.20 13.29
N VAL A 39 6.20 -2.21 12.81
CA VAL A 39 5.22 -2.07 11.73
C VAL A 39 4.12 -1.08 12.11
N LYS A 40 3.61 -1.16 13.35
CA LYS A 40 2.58 -0.23 13.83
C LYS A 40 3.10 1.21 13.93
N LYS A 41 4.34 1.41 14.39
CA LYS A 41 4.96 2.74 14.38
C LYS A 41 5.02 3.32 12.97
N ASN A 42 5.35 2.50 11.97
CA ASN A 42 5.38 2.94 10.57
C ASN A 42 3.96 3.18 10.03
N LEU A 43 3.00 2.31 10.33
CA LEU A 43 1.59 2.51 10.01
C LEU A 43 1.08 3.87 10.52
N ASP A 44 1.33 4.16 11.80
CA ASP A 44 0.87 5.37 12.47
C ASP A 44 1.47 6.64 11.84
N LYS A 45 2.70 6.60 11.30
CA LYS A 45 3.28 7.75 10.56
C LYS A 45 2.41 8.17 9.38
N TYR A 46 1.81 7.21 8.68
CA TYR A 46 1.02 7.46 7.47
C TYR A 46 -0.47 7.60 7.77
N THR A 47 -1.01 6.86 8.73
CA THR A 47 -2.44 6.93 9.08
C THR A 47 -2.81 8.20 9.85
N ASN A 48 -1.84 8.83 10.53
CA ASN A 48 -2.04 10.12 11.20
C ASN A 48 -2.06 11.32 10.25
N LEU A 49 -1.58 11.18 9.01
CA LEU A 49 -1.71 12.22 7.99
C LEU A 49 -3.17 12.37 7.56
N SER A 50 -3.57 13.57 7.16
CA SER A 50 -4.85 13.77 6.49
C SER A 50 -4.89 13.00 5.16
N ASN A 51 -6.09 12.72 4.66
CA ASN A 51 -6.23 12.04 3.38
C ASN A 51 -5.64 12.87 2.23
N GLU A 52 -5.72 14.20 2.30
CA GLU A 52 -5.14 15.09 1.30
C GLU A 52 -3.60 15.02 1.31
N GLU A 53 -2.97 15.11 2.48
CA GLU A 53 -1.51 15.00 2.62
C GLU A 53 -0.99 13.65 2.12
N LEU A 54 -1.66 12.56 2.52
CA LEU A 54 -1.28 11.21 2.08
C LEU A 54 -1.47 11.04 0.58
N GLY A 55 -2.56 11.59 0.03
CA GLY A 55 -2.81 11.66 -1.40
C GLY A 55 -1.69 12.38 -2.15
N LEU A 56 -1.33 13.58 -1.72
CA LEU A 56 -0.26 14.40 -2.32
C LEU A 56 1.08 13.66 -2.32
N LEU A 57 1.43 12.98 -1.22
CA LEU A 57 2.70 12.25 -1.09
C LEU A 57 2.81 11.07 -2.07
N PHE A 58 1.70 10.40 -2.35
CA PHE A 58 1.72 9.12 -3.06
C PHE A 58 0.98 9.13 -4.40
N LYS A 59 0.37 10.23 -4.82
CA LYS A 59 -0.37 10.37 -6.10
C LYS A 59 0.42 9.87 -7.29
N GLU A 60 1.68 10.31 -7.43
CA GLU A 60 2.52 9.91 -8.57
C GLU A 60 2.94 8.44 -8.52
N THR A 61 3.24 7.91 -7.33
CA THR A 61 3.55 6.48 -7.14
C THR A 61 2.33 5.61 -7.43
N PHE A 62 1.16 6.02 -6.94
CA PHE A 62 -0.12 5.37 -7.19
C PHE A 62 -0.45 5.35 -8.68
N LYS A 63 -0.32 6.49 -9.36
CA LYS A 63 -0.52 6.63 -10.82
C LYS A 63 0.40 5.70 -11.63
N LYS A 64 1.68 5.60 -11.26
CA LYS A 64 2.64 4.68 -11.93
C LYS A 64 2.21 3.22 -11.83
N HIS A 65 1.59 2.82 -10.71
CA HIS A 65 1.15 1.43 -10.53
C HIS A 65 -0.14 1.09 -11.28
N ILE A 66 -1.07 2.04 -11.43
CA ILE A 66 -2.33 1.83 -12.17
C ILE A 66 -2.16 1.96 -13.69
N THR A 67 -1.21 2.77 -14.16
CA THR A 67 -0.98 3.02 -15.61
C THR A 67 -0.24 1.89 -16.33
N MET A 68 0.30 0.91 -15.59
CA MET A 68 1.02 -0.23 -16.17
C MET A 68 0.12 -1.27 -16.86
N LYS A 69 -1.21 -1.15 -16.81
CA LYS A 69 -2.14 -2.05 -17.51
C LYS A 69 -3.25 -1.28 -18.21
N GLU A 70 -3.50 -1.65 -19.46
CA GLU A 70 -4.45 -0.99 -20.38
C GLU A 70 -5.94 -1.12 -19.97
N PHE A 71 -6.25 -1.83 -18.88
CA PHE A 71 -7.59 -1.94 -18.32
C PHE A 71 -7.56 -1.53 -16.85
N LEU A 72 -8.13 -0.38 -16.53
CA LEU A 72 -8.33 0.11 -15.16
C LEU A 72 -9.36 -0.78 -14.45
N SER A 73 -8.89 -1.89 -13.86
CA SER A 73 -9.72 -2.74 -13.02
C SER A 73 -9.59 -2.35 -11.55
N GLU A 74 -10.64 -2.58 -10.77
CA GLU A 74 -10.63 -2.40 -9.31
C GLU A 74 -9.46 -3.16 -8.66
N ILE A 75 -9.09 -4.30 -9.25
CA ILE A 75 -7.94 -5.13 -8.88
C ILE A 75 -6.63 -4.35 -9.01
N ASP A 76 -6.44 -3.52 -10.04
CA ASP A 76 -5.19 -2.78 -10.21
C ASP A 76 -5.03 -1.65 -9.19
N ILE A 77 -6.15 -1.05 -8.77
CA ILE A 77 -6.19 -0.12 -7.64
C ILE A 77 -5.76 -0.84 -6.36
N TYR A 78 -6.34 -2.01 -6.07
CA TYR A 78 -5.97 -2.79 -4.90
C TYR A 78 -4.49 -3.21 -4.92
N LEU A 79 -3.99 -3.68 -6.06
CA LEU A 79 -2.59 -4.06 -6.20
C LEU A 79 -1.65 -2.86 -6.03
N ALA A 80 -2.01 -1.67 -6.53
CA ALA A 80 -1.24 -0.45 -6.32
C ALA A 80 -1.17 -0.08 -4.84
N VAL A 81 -2.29 -0.18 -4.12
CA VAL A 81 -2.34 0.09 -2.67
C VAL A 81 -1.51 -0.93 -1.89
N ILE A 82 -1.61 -2.22 -2.20
CA ILE A 82 -0.81 -3.27 -1.53
C ILE A 82 0.69 -3.03 -1.78
N LYS A 83 1.10 -2.66 -3.01
CA LYS A 83 2.50 -2.32 -3.32
C LYS A 83 3.01 -1.19 -2.43
N ILE A 84 2.23 -0.11 -2.35
CA ILE A 84 2.57 1.04 -1.51
C ILE A 84 2.63 0.61 -0.04
N ALA A 85 1.61 -0.06 0.48
CA ALA A 85 1.56 -0.50 1.87
C ALA A 85 2.75 -1.39 2.25
N SER A 86 3.09 -2.36 1.40
CA SER A 86 4.22 -3.26 1.62
C SER A 86 5.57 -2.54 1.66
N SER A 87 5.75 -1.49 0.86
CA SER A 87 6.97 -0.69 0.87
C SER A 87 7.07 0.25 2.08
N LEU A 88 5.94 0.69 2.64
CA LEU A 88 5.91 1.70 3.72
C LEU A 88 6.00 1.10 5.12
N LEU A 89 5.59 -0.15 5.29
CA LEU A 89 5.45 -0.77 6.61
C LEU A 89 6.73 -1.43 7.15
N GLU A 90 7.85 -1.39 6.42
CA GLU A 90 9.13 -2.00 6.81
C GLU A 90 8.95 -3.44 7.31
N LEU A 91 8.33 -4.27 6.48
CA LEU A 91 8.01 -5.64 6.85
C LEU A 91 9.28 -6.52 6.97
N PRO A 92 9.25 -7.55 7.84
CA PRO A 92 10.34 -8.53 7.92
C PRO A 92 10.65 -9.17 6.56
N GLU A 93 11.92 -9.43 6.29
CA GLU A 93 12.39 -9.94 4.99
C GLU A 93 11.71 -11.26 4.58
N ASP A 94 11.55 -12.18 5.53
CA ASP A 94 10.85 -13.46 5.29
C ASP A 94 9.39 -13.25 4.89
N LEU A 95 8.72 -12.25 5.48
CA LEU A 95 7.35 -11.92 5.16
C LEU A 95 7.25 -11.28 3.77
N VAL A 96 8.17 -10.36 3.43
CA VAL A 96 8.28 -9.76 2.09
C VAL A 96 8.49 -10.84 1.03
N LYS A 97 9.36 -11.82 1.30
CA LYS A 97 9.59 -12.96 0.42
C LYS A 97 8.33 -13.82 0.25
N ASN A 98 7.59 -14.10 1.32
CA ASN A 98 6.34 -14.84 1.26
C ASN A 98 5.26 -14.10 0.47
N ILE A 99 5.14 -12.78 0.67
CA ILE A 99 4.20 -11.93 -0.09
C ILE A 99 4.55 -11.95 -1.57
N ASN A 100 5.82 -11.77 -1.93
CA ASN A 100 6.30 -11.84 -3.31
C ASN A 100 6.08 -13.22 -3.95
N ASN A 101 6.20 -14.30 -3.17
CA ASN A 101 5.91 -15.66 -3.64
C ASN A 101 4.41 -15.88 -3.85
N CYS A 102 3.56 -15.36 -2.97
CA CYS A 102 2.10 -15.48 -3.10
C CYS A 102 1.53 -14.64 -4.25
N LEU A 103 2.14 -13.47 -4.50
CA LEU A 103 1.69 -12.51 -5.52
C LEU A 103 2.54 -12.60 -6.80
N PHE A 104 3.16 -13.76 -7.04
CA PHE A 104 4.17 -13.97 -8.09
C PHE A 104 3.69 -13.46 -9.45
N GLY A 105 4.42 -12.49 -10.02
CA GLY A 105 4.09 -11.85 -11.29
C GLY A 105 3.13 -10.65 -11.20
N GLN A 106 2.51 -10.39 -10.05
CA GLN A 106 1.56 -9.27 -9.84
C GLN A 106 2.13 -8.16 -8.93
N LEU A 107 2.93 -8.53 -7.93
CA LEU A 107 3.68 -7.59 -7.07
C LEU A 107 5.18 -7.91 -7.05
N LYS A 108 6.00 -6.89 -7.28
CA LYS A 108 7.40 -6.86 -6.83
C LYS A 108 7.47 -5.89 -5.66
N VAL A 109 7.42 -6.42 -4.44
CA VAL A 109 7.62 -5.65 -3.21
C VAL A 109 9.13 -5.48 -3.00
N PRO A 110 9.66 -4.23 -2.99
CA PRO A 110 11.05 -3.99 -2.69
C PRO A 110 11.35 -4.26 -1.21
N LEU A 111 12.58 -4.70 -0.91
CA LEU A 111 13.09 -4.70 0.45
C LEU A 111 13.34 -3.24 0.87
N ALA A 112 12.94 -2.90 2.10
CA ALA A 112 13.17 -1.59 2.70
C ALA A 112 14.64 -1.40 3.10
#